data_AF-A0A524A9W2-F1
#
_entry.id   AF-A0A524A9W2-F1
#
_cell.length_a   1.000
_cell.length_b   1.000
_cell.length_c   1.000
_cell.angle_alpha   90.00
_cell.angle_beta   90.00
_cell.angle_gamma   90.00
#
_symmetry.space_group_name_H-M   'P 1'
#
loop_
_entity.id
_entity.type
_entity.pdbx_description
1 polymer ?
#
loop_
_entity_poly.entity_id
_entity_poly.type
_entity_poly.pdbx_seq_one_letter_code
_entity_poly.pdbx_strand_id
1 'polypeptide(L)'
;MGIIHSLSSGFDAITKRIWLISIPILLDIYLWMGPRLSIYPLAKRALSTVALPASASPEELLVLTETKGLLEQASQSFNAFSLLIIRKLGMPSLISPNPWLETLGITLNISNLVTFQAPEASFFSRSLPVIEVRSESVLLGLYILLSLVGMLIGCSYLGLIAQEVRDSQMNVAHVLRRVWIWWARVALIALLIFVGLLMLGVPLLVIVA
;
A
#
# COMPACT_ATOMS: atom_id res chain seq x y z
N MET A 1 20.67 23.26 -2.38
CA MET A 1 21.00 22.15 -3.29
C MET A 1 20.07 22.21 -4.49
N GLY A 2 20.60 22.17 -5.71
CA GLY A 2 19.77 22.03 -6.91
C GLY A 2 19.14 20.64 -7.00
N ILE A 3 18.06 20.49 -7.76
CA ILE A 3 17.30 19.23 -7.92
C ILE A 3 18.22 18.10 -8.42
N ILE A 4 19.10 18.40 -9.39
CA ILE A 4 20.05 17.44 -9.96
C ILE A 4 21.02 16.94 -8.88
N HIS A 5 21.54 17.83 -8.03
CA HIS A 5 22.47 17.45 -6.97
C HIS A 5 21.79 16.62 -5.88
N SER A 6 20.54 16.93 -5.54
CA SER A 6 19.73 16.13 -4.62
C SER A 6 19.52 14.71 -5.16
N LEU A 7 19.23 14.59 -6.45
CA LEU A 7 18.99 13.29 -7.10
C LEU A 7 20.28 12.47 -7.18
N SER A 8 21.39 13.07 -7.64
CA SER A 8 22.72 12.41 -7.65
C SER A 8 23.12 11.95 -6.26
N SER A 9 22.90 12.76 -5.23
CA SER A 9 23.24 12.37 -3.85
C SER A 9 22.43 11.16 -3.37
N GLY A 10 21.15 11.05 -3.77
CA GLY A 10 20.32 9.89 -3.48
C GLY A 10 20.79 8.63 -4.21
N PHE A 11 21.13 8.73 -5.50
CA PHE A 11 21.68 7.60 -6.26
C PHE A 11 23.04 7.15 -5.73
N ASP A 12 23.91 8.09 -5.36
CA ASP A 12 25.20 7.79 -4.76
C ASP A 12 25.05 7.07 -3.42
N ALA A 13 24.08 7.47 -2.59
CA ALA A 13 23.79 6.80 -1.32
C ALA A 13 23.37 5.33 -1.52
N ILE A 14 22.53 5.07 -2.52
CA ILE A 14 22.09 3.71 -2.85
C ILE A 14 23.27 2.89 -3.41
N THR A 15 24.08 3.48 -4.30
CA THR A 15 25.21 2.79 -4.95
C THR A 15 26.31 2.43 -3.95
N LYS A 16 26.60 3.33 -2.99
CA LYS A 16 27.56 3.07 -1.91
C LYS A 16 27.09 1.99 -0.94
N ARG A 17 25.78 1.77 -0.81
CA ARG A 17 25.18 0.82 0.13
C ARG A 17 24.03 0.05 -0.49
N ILE A 18 24.35 -0.79 -1.47
CA ILE A 18 23.37 -1.59 -2.22
C ILE A 18 22.47 -2.45 -1.33
N TRP A 19 22.95 -2.84 -0.14
CA TRP A 19 22.16 -3.59 0.84
C TRP A 19 20.91 -2.83 1.31
N LEU A 20 20.84 -1.50 1.21
CA LEU A 20 19.62 -0.73 1.55
C LEU A 20 18.42 -1.13 0.69
N ILE A 21 18.66 -1.57 -0.55
CA ILE A 21 17.61 -2.07 -1.46
C ILE A 21 17.12 -3.46 -1.02
N SER A 22 17.86 -4.17 -0.15
CA SER A 22 17.40 -5.47 0.37
C SER A 22 16.10 -5.36 1.15
N ILE A 23 15.83 -4.23 1.83
CA ILE A 23 14.59 -4.03 2.59
C ILE A 23 13.35 -4.09 1.67
N PRO A 24 13.23 -3.24 0.62
CA PRO A 24 12.11 -3.34 -0.31
C PRO A 24 12.10 -4.67 -1.08
N ILE A 25 13.27 -5.23 -1.44
CA ILE A 25 13.34 -6.53 -2.12
C ILE A 25 12.80 -7.67 -1.24
N LEU A 26 13.17 -7.72 0.05
CA LEU A 26 12.69 -8.75 0.97
C LEU A 26 11.19 -8.64 1.17
N LEU A 27 10.66 -7.42 1.23
CA LEU A 27 9.22 -7.19 1.34
C LEU A 27 8.50 -7.61 0.04
N ASP A 28 9.07 -7.33 -1.12
CA ASP A 28 8.56 -7.80 -2.41
C ASP A 28 8.61 -9.34 -2.49
N ILE A 29 9.72 -9.98 -2.11
CA ILE A 29 9.83 -11.45 -2.05
C ILE A 29 8.78 -12.04 -1.10
N TYR A 30 8.57 -11.42 0.07
CA TYR A 30 7.53 -11.85 1.00
C TYR A 30 6.13 -11.72 0.40
N LEU A 31 5.82 -10.61 -0.28
CA LEU A 31 4.51 -10.44 -0.92
C LEU A 31 4.30 -11.38 -2.11
N TRP A 32 5.39 -11.81 -2.75
CA TRP A 32 5.34 -12.71 -3.89
C TRP A 32 5.24 -14.18 -3.49
N MET A 33 6.06 -14.62 -2.53
CA MET A 33 6.17 -16.02 -2.09
C MET A 33 5.44 -16.33 -0.77
N GLY A 34 4.95 -15.30 -0.07
CA GLY A 34 4.31 -15.44 1.23
C GLY A 34 2.81 -15.73 1.14
N PRO A 35 2.16 -15.94 2.31
CA PRO A 35 0.71 -16.08 2.38
C PRO A 35 0.01 -14.84 1.83
N ARG A 36 -1.17 -15.04 1.25
CA ARG A 36 -2.06 -13.93 0.87
C ARG A 36 -3.14 -13.75 1.93
N LEU A 37 -3.30 -12.52 2.41
CA LEU A 37 -4.40 -12.16 3.30
C LEU A 37 -5.55 -11.60 2.45
N SER A 38 -6.59 -12.42 2.26
CA SER A 38 -7.72 -12.10 1.39
C SER A 38 -8.87 -11.47 2.17
N ILE A 39 -9.43 -10.40 1.60
CA ILE A 39 -10.65 -9.74 2.09
C ILE A 39 -11.88 -10.08 1.24
N TYR A 40 -11.71 -10.97 0.24
CA TYR A 40 -12.76 -11.35 -0.71
C TYR A 40 -14.07 -11.75 -0.03
N PRO A 41 -14.10 -12.57 1.05
CA PRO A 41 -15.37 -12.94 1.68
C PRO A 41 -16.16 -11.74 2.22
N LEU A 42 -15.46 -10.71 2.74
CA LEU A 42 -16.08 -9.48 3.22
C LEU A 42 -16.53 -8.60 2.06
N ALA A 43 -15.71 -8.45 1.02
CA ALA A 43 -16.07 -7.70 -0.18
C ALA A 43 -17.30 -8.30 -0.87
N LYS A 44 -17.33 -9.63 -1.03
CA LYS A 44 -18.47 -10.36 -1.59
C LYS A 44 -19.75 -10.13 -0.79
N ARG A 45 -19.66 -10.18 0.55
CA ARG A 45 -20.80 -9.86 1.43
C ARG A 45 -21.27 -8.42 1.21
N ALA A 46 -20.37 -7.45 1.23
CA ALA A 46 -20.70 -6.05 0.98
C ALA A 46 -21.36 -5.86 -0.40
N LEU A 47 -20.81 -6.43 -1.47
CA LEU A 47 -21.35 -6.38 -2.83
C LEU A 47 -22.75 -7.00 -2.95
N SER A 48 -23.02 -8.05 -2.17
CA SER A 48 -24.34 -8.71 -2.14
C SER A 48 -25.41 -7.88 -1.44
N THR A 49 -25.03 -6.95 -0.55
CA THR A 49 -25.98 -6.03 0.12
C THR A 49 -26.38 -4.83 -0.74
N VAL A 50 -25.62 -4.54 -1.80
CA VAL A 50 -25.97 -3.47 -2.76
C VAL A 50 -27.17 -3.92 -3.57
N ALA A 51 -28.36 -3.47 -3.20
CA ALA A 51 -29.59 -3.75 -3.95
C ALA A 51 -29.60 -3.00 -5.29
N LEU A 52 -30.14 -3.64 -6.32
CA LEU A 52 -30.43 -2.96 -7.59
C LEU A 52 -31.71 -2.14 -7.39
N PRO A 53 -31.72 -0.84 -7.72
CA PRO A 53 -32.94 -0.05 -7.66
C PRO A 53 -33.98 -0.64 -8.61
N ALA A 54 -35.20 -0.90 -8.13
CA ALA A 54 -36.26 -1.47 -8.95
C ALA A 54 -36.69 -0.54 -10.12
N SER A 55 -36.35 0.75 -10.02
CA SER A 55 -36.60 1.78 -11.03
C SER A 55 -35.37 2.12 -11.88
N ALA A 56 -34.29 1.34 -11.79
CA ALA A 56 -33.06 1.63 -12.52
C ALA A 56 -33.26 1.45 -14.03
N SER A 57 -32.71 2.37 -14.82
CA SER A 57 -32.70 2.24 -16.28
C SER A 57 -31.82 1.04 -16.71
N PRO A 58 -32.04 0.46 -17.91
CA PRO A 58 -31.18 -0.61 -18.42
C PRO A 58 -29.68 -0.24 -18.48
N GLU A 59 -29.38 1.04 -18.72
CA GLU A 59 -28.00 1.56 -18.72
C GLU A 59 -27.40 1.60 -17.31
N GLU A 60 -28.15 2.07 -16.31
CA GLU A 60 -27.72 2.09 -14.91
C GLU A 60 -27.44 0.68 -14.37
N LEU A 61 -28.29 -0.29 -14.72
CA LEU A 61 -28.11 -1.69 -14.36
C LEU A 61 -26.81 -2.28 -14.95
N LEU A 62 -26.48 -1.90 -16.19
CA LEU A 62 -25.24 -2.33 -16.85
C LEU A 62 -24.01 -1.77 -16.14
N VAL A 63 -23.98 -0.46 -15.86
CA VAL A 63 -22.88 0.20 -15.14
C VAL A 63 -22.70 -0.37 -13.74
N LEU A 64 -23.80 -0.60 -13.01
CA LEU A 64 -23.78 -1.22 -11.68
C LEU A 64 -23.20 -2.64 -11.74
N THR A 65 -23.59 -3.44 -12.73
CA THR A 65 -23.11 -4.83 -12.88
C THR A 65 -21.63 -4.87 -13.23
N GLU A 66 -21.19 -4.01 -14.15
CA GLU A 66 -19.78 -3.87 -14.52
C GLU A 66 -18.95 -3.41 -13.31
N THR A 67 -19.39 -2.37 -12.60
CA THR A 67 -18.70 -1.85 -11.40
C THR A 67 -18.59 -2.91 -10.31
N LYS A 68 -19.66 -3.68 -10.06
CA LYS A 68 -19.63 -4.81 -9.12
C LYS A 68 -18.64 -5.89 -9.57
N GLY A 69 -18.61 -6.22 -10.86
CA GLY A 69 -17.66 -7.18 -11.42
C GLY A 69 -16.21 -6.74 -11.27
N LEU A 70 -15.91 -5.47 -11.56
CA LEU A 70 -14.59 -4.87 -11.36
C LEU A 70 -14.18 -4.88 -9.89
N LEU A 71 -15.08 -4.51 -8.98
CA LEU A 71 -14.81 -4.50 -7.54
C LEU A 71 -14.65 -5.92 -6.98
N GLU A 72 -15.41 -6.88 -7.50
CA GLU A 72 -15.25 -8.30 -7.16
C GLU A 72 -13.87 -8.81 -7.59
N GLN A 73 -13.50 -8.59 -8.85
CA GLN A 73 -12.19 -8.98 -9.39
C GLN A 73 -11.04 -8.31 -8.62
N ALA A 74 -11.15 -7.01 -8.32
CA ALA A 74 -10.16 -6.29 -7.54
C ALA A 74 -10.03 -6.87 -6.11
N SER A 75 -11.14 -7.25 -5.49
CA SER A 75 -11.13 -7.84 -4.14
C SER A 75 -10.52 -9.25 -4.09
N GLN A 76 -10.62 -10.02 -5.18
CA GLN A 76 -10.01 -11.35 -5.32
C GLN A 76 -8.48 -11.25 -5.47
N SER A 77 -7.98 -10.24 -6.19
CA SER A 77 -6.55 -10.05 -6.40
C SER A 77 -5.87 -9.27 -5.27
N PHE A 78 -6.62 -8.56 -4.43
CA PHE A 78 -6.09 -7.78 -3.33
C PHE A 78 -5.48 -8.64 -2.22
N ASN A 79 -4.20 -8.43 -1.94
CA ASN A 79 -3.51 -8.98 -0.76
C ASN A 79 -3.37 -7.88 0.30
N ALA A 80 -4.04 -8.03 1.45
CA ALA A 80 -3.99 -7.03 2.52
C ALA A 80 -2.59 -6.86 3.13
N PHE A 81 -1.69 -7.84 3.02
CA PHE A 81 -0.27 -7.65 3.39
C PHE A 81 0.43 -6.56 2.56
N SER A 82 -0.09 -6.20 1.38
CA SER A 82 0.43 -5.07 0.59
C SER A 82 0.38 -3.74 1.32
N LEU A 83 -0.42 -3.62 2.40
CA LEU A 83 -0.45 -2.44 3.28
C LEU A 83 0.87 -2.23 4.05
N LEU A 84 1.72 -3.26 4.16
CA LEU A 84 3.07 -3.13 4.72
C LEU A 84 3.96 -2.22 3.85
N ILE A 85 3.65 -2.05 2.55
CA ILE A 85 4.35 -1.14 1.67
C ILE A 85 3.66 0.22 1.71
N ILE A 86 4.28 1.19 2.39
CA ILE A 86 3.75 2.56 2.39
C ILE A 86 4.21 3.32 1.15
N ARG A 87 3.45 3.12 0.07
CA ARG A 87 3.60 3.82 -1.21
C ARG A 87 3.64 5.33 -1.07
N LYS A 88 2.83 5.89 -0.16
CA LYS A 88 2.76 7.34 0.10
C LYS A 88 4.07 7.93 0.67
N LEU A 89 4.93 7.08 1.24
CA LEU A 89 6.23 7.47 1.77
C LEU A 89 7.37 7.23 0.76
N GLY A 90 7.06 6.87 -0.49
CA GLY A 90 8.07 6.75 -1.56
C GLY A 90 8.92 5.48 -1.51
N MET A 91 8.49 4.45 -0.76
CA MET A 91 9.15 3.15 -0.81
C MET A 91 9.01 2.52 -2.21
N PRO A 92 10.10 2.14 -2.88
CA PRO A 92 10.02 1.44 -4.16
C PRO A 92 9.49 0.02 -3.93
N SER A 93 8.62 -0.45 -4.84
CA SER A 93 8.14 -1.84 -4.89
C SER A 93 7.88 -2.23 -6.33
N LEU A 94 8.25 -3.46 -6.69
CA LEU A 94 8.02 -4.03 -8.02
C LEU A 94 6.61 -4.62 -8.18
N ILE A 95 5.98 -5.02 -7.08
CA ILE A 95 4.71 -5.77 -7.07
C ILE A 95 3.52 -4.87 -6.75
N SER A 96 3.79 -3.76 -6.07
CA SER A 96 2.79 -2.78 -5.69
C SER A 96 3.19 -1.45 -6.32
N PRO A 97 2.82 -1.20 -7.60
CA PRO A 97 3.15 0.05 -8.28
C PRO A 97 2.69 1.24 -7.44
N ASN A 98 3.52 2.28 -7.42
CA ASN A 98 3.14 3.50 -6.75
C ASN A 98 2.27 4.36 -7.69
N PRO A 99 1.23 5.03 -7.15
CA PRO A 99 0.31 5.81 -7.96
C PRO A 99 0.93 7.11 -8.52
N TRP A 100 2.07 7.59 -7.98
CA TRP A 100 2.71 8.81 -8.47
C TRP A 100 3.54 8.58 -9.74
N LEU A 101 4.12 7.40 -9.93
CA LEU A 101 4.79 6.95 -11.15
C LEU A 101 3.78 6.66 -12.26
N GLU A 102 2.61 6.14 -11.90
CA GLU A 102 1.46 6.03 -12.82
C GLU A 102 1.03 7.42 -13.32
N THR A 103 1.03 8.41 -12.42
CA THR A 103 0.74 9.82 -12.78
C THR A 103 1.82 10.44 -13.68
N LEU A 104 3.09 10.03 -13.54
CA LEU A 104 4.20 10.52 -14.36
C LEU A 104 4.41 9.74 -15.68
N GLY A 105 3.57 8.74 -15.97
CA GLY A 105 3.67 7.94 -17.20
C GLY A 105 4.89 7.03 -17.29
N ILE A 106 5.65 6.86 -16.20
CA ILE A 106 6.81 5.97 -16.15
C ILE A 106 6.30 4.59 -15.74
N THR A 107 5.71 3.88 -16.68
CA THR A 107 5.23 2.51 -16.50
C THR A 107 6.37 1.52 -16.75
N LEU A 108 7.03 1.09 -15.68
CA LEU A 108 7.52 -0.29 -15.69
C LEU A 108 6.25 -1.15 -15.58
N ASN A 109 5.79 -1.66 -16.72
CA ASN A 109 4.55 -2.45 -16.86
C ASN A 109 4.69 -3.84 -16.21
N ILE A 110 4.93 -3.86 -14.91
CA ILE A 110 4.96 -5.07 -14.07
C ILE A 110 3.58 -5.26 -13.42
N SER A 111 2.79 -4.19 -13.31
CA SER A 111 1.42 -4.15 -12.77
C SER A 111 0.44 -5.09 -13.49
N ASN A 112 0.60 -5.28 -14.81
CA ASN A 112 -0.24 -6.19 -15.59
C ASN A 112 0.12 -7.67 -15.45
N LEU A 113 1.28 -8.01 -14.85
CA LEU A 113 1.71 -9.39 -14.71
C LEU A 113 1.39 -10.01 -13.34
N VAL A 114 1.17 -9.20 -12.30
CA VAL A 114 1.06 -9.71 -10.91
C VAL A 114 -0.23 -9.32 -10.18
N THR A 115 -0.91 -8.25 -10.63
CA THR A 115 -2.06 -7.66 -9.89
C THR A 115 -3.45 -7.95 -10.49
N PHE A 116 -3.54 -8.38 -11.76
CA PHE A 116 -4.82 -8.60 -12.45
C PHE A 116 -5.12 -10.06 -12.81
N GLN A 117 -4.17 -10.98 -12.59
CA GLN A 117 -4.41 -12.42 -12.66
C GLN A 117 -3.94 -13.06 -11.37
N ALA A 118 -4.87 -13.53 -10.54
CA ALA A 118 -4.61 -14.70 -9.70
C ALA A 118 -5.51 -15.81 -10.27
N PRO A 119 -5.02 -17.06 -10.44
CA PRO A 119 -4.42 -17.77 -9.32
C PRO A 119 -3.35 -18.84 -9.65
N GLU A 120 -2.39 -18.65 -10.58
CA GLU A 120 -1.44 -19.76 -10.90
C GLU A 120 0.03 -19.39 -11.15
N ALA A 121 0.41 -18.11 -11.09
CA ALA A 121 1.83 -17.74 -11.17
C ALA A 121 2.57 -18.01 -9.84
N SER A 122 2.38 -19.20 -9.27
CA SER A 122 3.32 -19.77 -8.33
C SER A 122 4.60 -20.05 -9.09
N PHE A 123 5.66 -19.29 -8.79
CA PHE A 123 6.99 -19.47 -9.37
C PHE A 123 7.53 -20.92 -9.22
N PHE A 124 6.94 -21.69 -8.30
CA PHE A 124 7.22 -23.10 -8.04
C PHE A 124 5.99 -24.02 -8.08
N SER A 125 4.90 -23.66 -8.79
CA SER A 125 3.67 -24.49 -8.85
C SER A 125 3.02 -24.78 -7.48
N ARG A 126 3.37 -24.00 -6.44
CA ARG A 126 2.89 -24.13 -5.07
C ARG A 126 1.71 -23.19 -4.83
N SER A 127 0.55 -23.75 -4.48
CA SER A 127 -0.56 -22.96 -3.96
C SER A 127 -0.12 -22.23 -2.69
N LEU A 128 -0.06 -20.90 -2.78
CA LEU A 128 0.26 -20.07 -1.62
C LEU A 128 -0.93 -20.11 -0.65
N PRO A 129 -0.69 -20.22 0.66
CA PRO A 129 -1.77 -20.24 1.65
C PRO A 129 -2.55 -18.92 1.59
N VAL A 130 -3.86 -19.03 1.42
CA VAL A 130 -4.78 -17.88 1.47
C VAL A 130 -5.45 -17.85 2.83
N ILE A 131 -5.21 -16.78 3.58
CA ILE A 131 -5.81 -16.51 4.88
C ILE A 131 -7.00 -15.59 4.62
N GLU A 132 -8.20 -16.10 4.83
CA GLU A 132 -9.43 -15.35 4.61
C GLU A 132 -9.86 -14.58 5.86
N VAL A 133 -10.05 -13.28 5.72
CA VAL A 133 -10.66 -12.46 6.77
C VAL A 133 -12.18 -12.50 6.60
N ARG A 134 -12.89 -13.02 7.60
CA ARG A 134 -14.35 -13.18 7.60
C ARG A 134 -15.08 -12.21 8.53
N SER A 135 -14.33 -11.46 9.33
CA SER A 135 -14.86 -10.53 10.33
C SER A 135 -14.39 -9.11 10.04
N GLU A 136 -15.32 -8.16 10.07
CA GLU A 136 -15.05 -6.74 9.82
C GLU A 136 -14.18 -6.11 10.92
N SER A 137 -14.38 -6.50 12.18
CA SER A 137 -13.55 -6.04 13.29
C SER A 137 -12.10 -6.50 13.16
N VAL A 138 -11.91 -7.74 12.71
CA VAL A 138 -10.57 -8.30 12.42
C VAL A 138 -9.96 -7.58 11.22
N LEU A 139 -10.74 -7.28 10.19
CA LEU A 139 -10.28 -6.50 9.04
C LEU A 139 -9.80 -5.11 9.47
N LEU A 140 -10.59 -4.38 10.26
CA LEU A 140 -10.22 -3.06 10.76
C LEU A 140 -8.96 -3.12 11.64
N GLY A 141 -8.89 -4.08 12.56
CA GLY A 141 -7.70 -4.29 13.39
C GLY A 141 -6.45 -4.59 12.56
N LEU A 142 -6.55 -5.49 11.57
CA LEU A 142 -5.46 -5.82 10.65
C LEU A 142 -5.08 -4.63 9.76
N TYR A 143 -6.05 -3.87 9.27
CA TYR A 143 -5.79 -2.68 8.46
C TYR A 143 -4.96 -1.65 9.24
N ILE A 144 -5.36 -1.35 10.48
CA ILE A 144 -4.63 -0.43 11.36
C ILE A 144 -3.25 -1.01 11.67
N LEU A 145 -3.18 -2.27 12.11
CA LEU A 145 -1.92 -2.92 12.48
C LEU A 145 -0.93 -2.97 11.31
N LEU A 146 -1.34 -3.46 10.15
CA LEU A 146 -0.47 -3.57 8.97
C LEU A 146 -0.03 -2.20 8.47
N SER A 147 -0.89 -1.18 8.52
CA SER A 147 -0.52 0.19 8.17
C SER A 147 0.51 0.77 9.15
N LEU A 148 0.32 0.57 10.45
CA LEU A 148 1.26 1.02 11.48
C LEU A 148 2.62 0.32 11.37
N VAL A 149 2.62 -0.99 11.12
CA VAL A 149 3.84 -1.78 10.91
C VAL A 149 4.53 -1.36 9.62
N GLY A 150 3.79 -1.22 8.52
CA GLY A 150 4.34 -0.72 7.26
C GLY A 150 4.97 0.66 7.42
N MET A 151 4.37 1.53 8.23
CA MET A 151 4.90 2.86 8.49
C MET A 151 6.20 2.80 9.26
N LEU A 152 6.31 1.87 10.21
CA LEU A 152 7.55 1.66 10.96
C LEU A 152 8.67 1.18 10.02
N ILE A 153 8.38 0.25 9.12
CA ILE A 153 9.32 -0.23 8.10
C ILE A 153 9.73 0.94 7.19
N GLY A 154 8.78 1.73 6.70
CA GLY A 154 9.05 2.89 5.83
C GLY A 154 9.87 3.98 6.52
N CYS A 155 9.55 4.33 7.76
CA CYS A 155 10.36 5.27 8.55
C CYS A 155 11.78 4.75 8.80
N SER A 156 11.94 3.44 9.02
CA SER A 156 13.26 2.82 9.17
C SER A 156 14.07 2.96 7.89
N TYR A 157 13.47 2.58 6.75
CA TYR A 157 14.08 2.61 5.43
C TYR A 157 14.49 4.04 5.02
N LEU A 158 13.57 5.00 5.11
CA LEU A 158 13.85 6.40 4.80
C LEU A 158 14.86 7.00 5.77
N GLY A 159 14.83 6.61 7.04
CA GLY A 159 15.80 7.04 8.04
C GLY A 159 17.24 6.61 7.70
N LEU A 160 17.40 5.37 7.22
CA LEU A 160 18.69 4.86 6.75
C LEU A 160 19.19 5.60 5.51
N ILE A 161 18.32 5.86 4.54
CA ILE A 161 18.67 6.64 3.33
C ILE A 161 19.04 8.08 3.71
N ALA A 162 18.25 8.72 4.57
CA ALA A 162 18.49 10.09 5.01
C ALA A 162 19.83 10.22 5.74
N GLN A 163 20.19 9.23 6.56
CA GLN A 163 21.48 9.20 7.24
C GLN A 163 22.65 9.05 6.25
N GLU A 164 22.51 8.18 5.25
CA GLU A 164 23.56 7.99 4.26
C GLU A 164 23.75 9.23 3.38
N VAL A 165 22.66 9.88 2.98
CA VAL A 165 22.70 11.13 2.19
C VAL A 165 23.29 12.29 3.00
N ARG A 166 23.01 12.36 4.31
CA ARG A 166 23.41 13.51 5.14
C ARG A 166 24.81 13.39 5.72
N ASP A 167 25.11 12.24 6.33
CA ASP A 167 26.27 12.10 7.20
C ASP A 167 27.34 11.16 6.62
N SER A 168 27.05 10.43 5.53
CA SER A 168 27.90 9.37 4.93
C SER A 168 28.39 8.28 5.92
N GLN A 169 27.92 8.33 7.17
CA GLN A 169 28.20 7.38 8.24
C GLN A 169 26.89 6.75 8.69
N MET A 170 26.66 5.52 8.24
CA MET A 170 25.46 4.77 8.57
C MET A 170 25.60 4.16 9.97
N ASN A 171 24.79 4.66 10.91
CA ASN A 171 24.68 4.12 12.25
C ASN A 171 23.27 3.53 12.43
N VAL A 172 23.13 2.26 12.07
CA VAL A 172 21.87 1.50 12.13
C VAL A 172 21.29 1.50 13.55
N ALA A 173 22.14 1.42 14.58
CA ALA A 173 21.70 1.45 15.97
C ALA A 173 21.07 2.79 16.37
N HIS A 174 21.58 3.90 15.83
CA HIS A 174 20.99 5.22 16.03
C HIS A 174 19.60 5.32 15.40
N VAL A 175 19.46 4.85 14.15
CA VAL A 175 18.16 4.81 13.45
C VAL A 175 17.18 3.94 14.20
N LEU A 176 17.55 2.72 14.60
CA LEU A 176 16.66 1.80 15.30
C LEU A 176 16.23 2.33 16.68
N ARG A 177 17.10 3.08 17.38
CA ARG A 177 16.75 3.71 18.66
C ARG A 177 15.83 4.94 18.50
N ARG A 178 15.87 5.63 17.36
CA ARG A 178 15.07 6.84 17.11
C ARG A 178 13.85 6.62 16.24
N VAL A 179 13.76 5.48 15.54
CA VAL A 179 12.69 5.23 14.57
C VAL A 179 11.31 5.29 15.21
N TRP A 180 11.16 4.83 16.46
CA TRP A 180 9.89 4.91 17.17
C TRP A 180 9.41 6.36 17.38
N ILE A 181 10.34 7.32 17.55
CA ILE A 181 10.01 8.75 17.68
C ILE A 181 9.56 9.31 16.33
N TRP A 182 10.30 8.99 15.26
CA TRP A 182 9.94 9.43 13.91
C TRP A 182 8.59 8.86 13.49
N TRP A 183 8.39 7.57 13.76
CA TRP A 183 7.14 6.87 13.54
C TRP A 183 5.99 7.52 14.32
N ALA A 184 6.15 7.79 15.62
CA ALA A 184 5.10 8.42 16.43
C ALA A 184 4.75 9.83 15.93
N ARG A 185 5.73 10.61 15.49
CA ARG A 185 5.50 11.93 14.90
C ARG A 185 4.76 11.85 13.57
N VAL A 186 5.15 10.95 12.68
CA VAL A 186 4.47 10.76 11.39
C VAL A 186 3.05 10.22 11.60
N ALA A 187 2.87 9.28 12.54
CA ALA A 187 1.58 8.77 12.96
C ALA A 187 0.66 9.89 13.44
N LEU A 188 1.19 10.77 14.31
CA LEU A 188 0.45 11.90 14.85
C LEU A 188 0.05 12.89 13.76
N ILE A 189 0.97 13.26 12.86
CA ILE A 189 0.67 14.15 11.74
C ILE A 189 -0.42 13.54 10.84
N ALA A 190 -0.29 12.25 10.50
CA ALA A 190 -1.28 11.55 9.69
C ALA A 190 -2.65 11.51 10.38
N LEU A 191 -2.68 11.27 11.70
CA LEU A 191 -3.91 11.29 12.50
C LEU A 191 -4.55 12.68 12.53
N LEU A 192 -3.76 13.73 12.73
CA LEU A 192 -4.26 15.11 12.73
C LEU A 192 -4.84 15.51 11.37
N ILE A 193 -4.18 15.12 10.28
CA ILE A 193 -4.68 15.34 8.91
C ILE A 193 -6.00 14.58 8.72
N PHE A 194 -6.07 13.31 9.15
CA PHE A 194 -7.27 12.50 9.03
C PHE A 194 -8.45 13.08 9.83
N VAL A 195 -8.23 13.48 11.08
CA VAL A 195 -9.26 14.13 11.92
C VAL A 195 -9.68 15.47 11.32
N GLY A 196 -8.74 16.28 10.81
CA GLY A 196 -9.04 17.54 10.14
C GLY A 196 -9.90 17.35 8.90
N LEU A 197 -9.59 16.34 8.07
CA LEU A 197 -10.40 15.97 6.90
C LEU A 197 -11.80 15.52 7.29
N LEU A 198 -11.96 14.71 8.35
CA LEU A 198 -13.28 14.30 8.82
C LEU A 198 -14.11 15.48 9.34
N MET A 199 -13.49 16.38 10.10
CA MET A 199 -14.14 17.58 10.63
C MET A 199 -14.62 18.51 9.52
N LEU A 200 -13.90 18.58 8.40
CA LEU A 200 -14.29 19.39 7.23
C LEU A 200 -15.26 18.66 6.28
N GLY A 201 -15.11 17.35 6.13
CA GLY A 201 -15.90 16.54 5.20
C GLY A 201 -17.34 16.32 5.65
N VAL A 202 -17.58 16.12 6.95
CA VAL A 202 -18.94 15.90 7.49
C VAL A 202 -19.87 17.10 7.23
N PRO A 203 -19.46 18.36 7.49
CA PRO A 203 -20.27 19.53 7.14
C PRO A 203 -20.60 19.63 5.65
N LEU A 204 -19.62 19.32 4.79
CA LEU A 204 -19.81 19.40 3.34
C LEU A 204 -20.87 18.39 2.86
N LEU A 205 -20.87 17.18 3.41
CA LEU A 205 -21.87 16.16 3.11
C LEU A 205 -23.27 16.58 3.58
N VAL A 206 -23.39 17.25 4.73
CA VAL A 206 -24.68 17.78 5.23
C VAL A 206 -25.20 18.92 4.37
N ILE A 207 -24.33 19.73 3.75
CA ILE A 207 -24.75 20.84 2.88
C ILE A 207 -25.21 20.34 1.50
N VAL A 208 -24.66 19.21 1.02
CA VAL A 208 -24.94 18.66 -0.32
C VAL A 208 -26.08 17.65 -0.32
N ALA A 209 -26.40 17.03 0.83
CA ALA A 209 -27.51 16.09 1.01
C ALA A 209 -28.85 16.80 1.27
#